data_AF-A0A2Z3J817-F1
#
_entry.id   AF-A0A2Z3J817-F1
#
_cell.length_a   1.000
_cell.length_b   1.000
_cell.length_c   1.000
_cell.angle_alpha   90.00
_cell.angle_beta   90.00
_cell.angle_gamma   90.00
#
_symmetry.space_group_name_H-M   'P 1'
#
loop_
_entity.id
_entity.type
_entity.pdbx_description
1 polymer ?
#
loop_
_entity_poly.entity_id
_entity_poly.type
_entity_poly.pdbx_seq_one_letter_code
_entity_poly.pdbx_strand_id
1 'polypeptide(L)'
;MTLTSEQSSVGELVGIAIVLAAASVSPLMFVASAAGYSSMNWLGLHALLPAVIAVSIVWVLAVTRGWLRLARGVPTALVAGVLATVGLEIVRLIGFRLFDAMPGSMPELMGVKLLDQFMSGPDALSNLAGWGDHFWNGVSFAMIYILILGRRAWWIGTLYALGIGTIFMLSPVVSAMGAGLFGQQYAPIAFPLTVYIAHITFGTVLGVTVSRSHVARATLFTYLMDFISRLSTGQVER
;
A
#
# COMPACT_ATOMS: atom_id res chain seq x y z
N MET A 1 -12.73 32.54 -3.45
CA MET A 1 -11.32 32.26 -3.73
C MET A 1 -11.24 30.98 -4.55
N THR A 2 -11.34 31.12 -5.86
CA THR A 2 -11.23 30.01 -6.83
C THR A 2 -9.79 29.53 -6.80
N LEU A 3 -9.55 28.31 -6.30
CA LEU A 3 -8.25 27.67 -6.37
C LEU A 3 -7.89 27.57 -7.86
N THR A 4 -6.92 28.38 -8.28
CA THR A 4 -6.22 28.22 -9.56
C THR A 4 -5.88 26.74 -9.69
N SER A 5 -6.26 26.12 -10.81
CA SER A 5 -5.92 24.72 -11.07
C SER A 5 -4.42 24.54 -10.83
N GLU A 6 -4.05 23.78 -9.79
CA GLU A 6 -2.65 23.44 -9.51
C GLU A 6 -2.12 22.78 -10.79
N GLN A 7 -1.28 23.52 -11.49
CA GLN A 7 -0.85 23.19 -12.83
C GLN A 7 0.07 21.97 -12.78
N SER A 8 -0.25 20.94 -13.55
CA SER A 8 0.55 19.73 -13.60
C SER A 8 1.84 19.97 -14.39
N SER A 9 2.99 19.87 -13.72
CA SER A 9 4.30 19.94 -14.38
C SER A 9 4.75 18.54 -14.82
N VAL A 10 5.60 18.47 -15.86
CA VAL A 10 6.25 17.22 -16.30
C VAL A 10 6.98 16.55 -15.13
N GLY A 11 7.68 17.35 -14.32
CA GLY A 11 8.40 16.87 -13.14
C GLY A 11 7.48 16.19 -12.11
N GLU A 12 6.30 16.76 -11.86
CA GLU A 12 5.33 16.17 -10.93
C GLU A 12 4.78 14.83 -11.46
N LEU A 13 4.52 14.71 -12.76
CA LEU A 13 4.08 13.46 -13.37
C LEU A 13 5.15 12.36 -13.26
N VAL A 14 6.41 12.70 -13.52
CA VAL A 14 7.53 11.77 -13.33
C VAL A 14 7.65 11.37 -11.86
N GLY A 15 7.53 12.33 -10.94
CA GLY A 15 7.52 12.06 -9.50
C GLY A 15 6.39 11.11 -9.09
N ILE A 16 5.18 11.30 -9.61
CA ILE A 16 4.04 10.41 -9.36
C ILE A 16 4.33 9.00 -9.86
N ALA A 17 4.87 8.86 -11.07
CA ALA A 17 5.22 7.55 -11.65
C ALA A 17 6.27 6.82 -10.80
N ILE A 18 7.32 7.53 -10.35
CA ILE A 18 8.35 6.97 -9.48
C ILE A 18 7.76 6.52 -8.14
N VAL A 19 6.93 7.35 -7.49
CA VAL A 19 6.33 7.00 -6.21
C VAL A 19 5.35 5.83 -6.34
N LEU A 20 4.58 5.74 -7.43
CA LEU A 20 3.71 4.59 -7.69
C LEU A 20 4.50 3.30 -7.89
N ALA A 21 5.60 3.35 -8.66
CA ALA A 21 6.47 2.19 -8.86
C ALA A 21 7.11 1.76 -7.53
N ALA A 22 7.66 2.70 -6.76
CA ALA A 22 8.30 2.44 -5.48
C ALA A 22 7.30 1.93 -4.42
N ALA A 23 6.12 2.55 -4.30
CA ALA A 23 5.08 2.09 -3.38
C ALA A 23 4.58 0.68 -3.73
N SER A 24 4.62 0.27 -5.01
CA SER A 24 4.21 -1.08 -5.39
C SER A 24 5.17 -2.17 -4.89
N VAL A 25 6.40 -1.82 -4.49
CA VAL A 25 7.44 -2.80 -4.14
C VAL A 25 7.08 -3.62 -2.90
N SER A 26 6.70 -2.99 -1.78
CA SER A 26 6.39 -3.74 -0.55
C SER A 26 5.22 -4.71 -0.73
N PRO A 27 4.06 -4.31 -1.30
CA PRO A 27 2.97 -5.22 -1.64
C PRO A 27 3.36 -6.38 -2.55
N LEU A 28 4.17 -6.13 -3.57
CA LEU A 28 4.54 -7.14 -4.56
C LEU A 28 5.69 -8.03 -4.11
N MET A 29 6.55 -7.56 -3.21
CA MET A 29 7.72 -8.31 -2.73
C MET A 29 7.32 -9.64 -2.11
N PHE A 30 6.30 -9.66 -1.25
CA PHE A 30 5.86 -10.91 -0.63
C PHE A 30 5.23 -11.86 -1.66
N VAL A 31 4.43 -11.33 -2.59
CA VAL A 31 3.86 -12.12 -3.69
C VAL A 31 4.96 -12.73 -4.55
N ALA A 32 5.96 -11.92 -4.92
CA ALA A 32 7.08 -12.37 -5.73
C ALA A 32 7.90 -13.45 -5.02
N SER A 33 8.12 -13.29 -3.72
CA SER A 33 8.82 -14.29 -2.93
C SER A 33 8.01 -15.57 -2.76
N ALA A 34 6.70 -15.47 -2.52
CA ALA A 34 5.82 -16.63 -2.44
C ALA A 34 5.70 -17.38 -3.77
N ALA A 35 5.84 -16.68 -4.89
CA ALA A 35 5.88 -17.27 -6.23
C ALA A 35 7.24 -17.91 -6.58
N GLY A 36 8.26 -17.76 -5.72
CA GLY A 36 9.59 -18.33 -5.96
C GLY A 36 10.50 -17.51 -6.86
N TYR A 37 10.17 -16.25 -7.17
CA TYR A 37 11.01 -15.41 -8.04
C TYR A 37 12.30 -14.93 -7.35
N SER A 38 12.27 -14.68 -6.04
CA SER A 38 13.43 -14.28 -5.23
C SER A 38 13.15 -14.48 -3.74
N SER A 39 14.18 -14.49 -2.89
CA SER A 39 14.00 -14.40 -1.45
C SER A 39 13.49 -13.01 -1.04
N MET A 40 12.69 -12.96 0.03
CA MET A 40 12.20 -11.70 0.58
C MET A 40 13.34 -10.86 1.18
N ASN A 41 14.38 -11.51 1.72
CA ASN A 41 15.61 -10.84 2.15
C ASN A 41 16.29 -10.07 1.00
N TRP A 42 16.51 -10.72 -0.15
CA TRP A 42 17.14 -10.07 -1.29
C TRP A 42 16.30 -8.91 -1.81
N LEU A 43 14.98 -9.12 -1.95
CA LEU A 43 14.03 -8.08 -2.36
C LEU A 43 13.96 -6.93 -1.34
N GLY A 44 14.08 -7.23 -0.05
CA GLY A 44 14.12 -6.26 1.03
C GLY A 44 15.29 -5.28 0.87
N LEU A 45 16.49 -5.83 0.64
CA LEU A 45 17.71 -5.05 0.49
C LEU A 45 17.81 -4.32 -0.86
N HIS A 46 17.41 -4.98 -1.96
CA HIS A 46 17.68 -4.48 -3.32
C HIS A 46 16.48 -3.84 -4.00
N ALA A 47 15.27 -4.02 -3.48
CA ALA A 47 14.06 -3.39 -4.02
C ALA A 47 13.38 -2.50 -2.98
N LEU A 48 13.03 -3.03 -1.80
CA LEU A 48 12.26 -2.29 -0.80
C LEU A 48 13.04 -1.08 -0.25
N LEU A 49 14.28 -1.28 0.20
CA LEU A 49 15.07 -0.20 0.76
C LEU A 49 15.33 0.93 -0.27
N PRO A 50 15.75 0.65 -1.52
CA PRO A 50 15.80 1.67 -2.57
C PRO A 50 14.46 2.36 -2.85
N ALA A 51 13.34 1.62 -2.80
CA ALA A 51 12.01 2.19 -3.00
C ALA A 51 11.64 3.19 -1.90
N VAL A 52 11.90 2.88 -0.63
CA VAL A 52 11.68 3.81 0.50
C VAL A 52 12.52 5.09 0.32
N ILE A 53 13.78 4.95 -0.09
CA ILE A 53 14.68 6.07 -0.37
C ILE A 53 14.12 6.91 -1.53
N ALA A 54 13.69 6.28 -2.63
CA ALA A 54 13.13 6.96 -3.78
C ALA A 54 11.88 7.77 -3.43
N VAL A 55 10.95 7.20 -2.66
CA VAL A 55 9.77 7.94 -2.16
C VAL A 55 10.18 9.15 -1.32
N SER A 56 11.16 8.98 -0.44
CA SER A 56 11.65 10.05 0.44
C SER A 56 12.26 11.20 -0.37
N ILE A 57 13.11 10.88 -1.36
CA ILE A 57 13.73 11.87 -2.25
C ILE A 57 12.66 12.61 -3.06
N VAL A 58 11.73 11.88 -3.69
CA VAL A 58 10.67 12.50 -4.50
C VAL A 58 9.75 13.36 -3.63
N TRP A 59 9.47 12.96 -2.39
CA TRP A 59 8.68 13.78 -1.47
C TRP A 59 9.38 15.10 -1.11
N VAL A 60 10.68 15.07 -0.79
CA VAL A 60 11.47 16.31 -0.53
C VAL A 60 11.49 17.21 -1.76
N LEU A 61 11.68 16.64 -2.96
CA LEU A 61 11.59 17.38 -4.22
C LEU A 61 10.19 17.97 -4.42
N ALA A 62 9.14 17.21 -4.11
CA ALA A 62 7.77 17.69 -4.23
C ALA A 62 7.49 18.89 -3.32
N VAL A 63 7.98 18.87 -2.08
CA VAL A 63 7.85 20.00 -1.15
C VAL A 63 8.60 21.22 -1.67
N THR A 64 9.83 21.06 -2.16
CA THR A 64 10.66 22.17 -2.64
C THR A 64 10.21 22.74 -3.99
N ARG A 65 9.57 21.93 -4.84
CA ARG A 65 9.07 22.33 -6.17
C ARG A 65 7.58 22.70 -6.18
N GLY A 66 6.89 22.61 -5.05
CA GLY A 66 5.46 22.91 -4.97
C GLY A 66 4.56 21.89 -5.68
N TRP A 67 4.98 20.63 -5.77
CA TRP A 67 4.16 19.53 -6.31
C TRP A 67 3.13 19.09 -5.27
N LEU A 68 2.06 19.88 -5.15
CA LEU A 68 1.13 19.82 -4.02
C LEU A 68 0.39 18.47 -3.91
N ARG A 69 0.23 17.71 -5.00
CA ARG A 69 -0.34 16.36 -4.96
C ARG A 69 0.58 15.41 -4.19
N LEU A 70 1.87 15.40 -4.50
CA LEU A 70 2.86 14.56 -3.83
C LEU A 70 3.18 15.07 -2.42
N ALA A 71 3.38 16.39 -2.27
CA ALA A 71 3.75 17.02 -1.01
C ALA A 71 2.71 16.81 0.09
N ARG A 72 1.41 16.83 -0.27
CA ARG A 72 0.30 16.52 0.66
C ARG A 72 -0.07 15.04 0.67
N GLY A 73 0.08 14.36 -0.45
CA GLY A 73 -0.34 12.96 -0.63
C GLY A 73 0.49 11.98 0.19
N VAL A 74 1.82 12.08 0.13
CA VAL A 74 2.73 11.18 0.86
C VAL A 74 2.52 11.23 2.39
N PRO A 75 2.53 12.40 3.06
CA PRO A 75 2.27 12.43 4.51
C PRO A 75 0.85 11.99 4.88
N THR A 76 -0.15 12.30 4.03
CA THR A 76 -1.52 11.79 4.25
C THR A 76 -1.56 10.25 4.13
N ALA A 77 -0.83 9.67 3.17
CA ALA A 77 -0.72 8.22 3.01
C ALA A 77 -0.02 7.57 4.21
N LEU A 78 1.00 8.22 4.78
CA LEU A 78 1.68 7.74 5.97
C LEU A 78 0.69 7.59 7.14
N VAL A 79 -0.07 8.64 7.43
CA VAL A 79 -1.07 8.61 8.51
C VAL A 79 -2.20 7.63 8.21
N ALA A 80 -2.80 7.73 7.02
CA ALA A 80 -3.95 6.91 6.65
C ALA A 80 -3.60 5.41 6.56
N GLY A 81 -2.42 5.09 6.00
CA GLY A 81 -1.93 3.73 5.89
C GLY A 81 -1.63 3.11 7.24
N VAL A 82 -0.95 3.83 8.15
CA VAL A 82 -0.70 3.34 9.51
C VAL A 82 -2.01 3.07 10.25
N LEU A 83 -2.94 4.02 10.26
CA LEU A 83 -4.24 3.85 10.93
C LEU A 83 -5.05 2.70 10.31
N ALA A 84 -5.04 2.58 8.99
CA ALA A 84 -5.74 1.50 8.29
C ALA A 84 -5.13 0.13 8.61
N THR A 85 -3.79 0.01 8.67
CA THR A 85 -3.10 -1.21 9.08
C THR A 85 -3.44 -1.58 10.52
N VAL A 86 -3.48 -0.62 11.46
CA VAL A 86 -3.93 -0.90 12.83
C VAL A 86 -5.34 -1.48 12.83
N GLY A 87 -6.28 -0.87 12.11
CA GLY A 87 -7.65 -1.36 12.02
C GLY A 87 -7.75 -2.78 11.43
N LEU A 88 -6.97 -3.05 10.38
CA LEU A 88 -6.86 -4.36 9.75
C LEU A 88 -6.30 -5.41 10.74
N GLU A 89 -5.23 -5.08 11.45
CA GLU A 89 -4.58 -6.00 12.38
C GLU A 89 -5.42 -6.30 13.62
N ILE A 90 -6.23 -5.36 14.10
CA ILE A 90 -7.21 -5.65 15.17
C ILE A 90 -8.12 -6.81 14.75
N VAL A 91 -8.70 -6.74 13.54
CA VAL A 91 -9.57 -7.81 13.03
C VAL A 91 -8.79 -9.12 12.86
N ARG A 92 -7.59 -9.05 12.28
CA ARG A 92 -6.79 -10.26 12.02
C ARG A 92 -6.31 -10.92 13.30
N LEU A 93 -5.92 -10.16 14.32
CA LEU A 93 -5.53 -10.68 15.63
C LEU A 93 -6.71 -11.32 16.36
N ILE A 94 -7.91 -10.76 16.25
CA ILE A 94 -9.14 -11.39 16.76
C ILE A 94 -9.38 -12.72 16.04
N GLY A 95 -9.34 -12.72 14.70
CA GLY A 95 -9.51 -13.94 13.90
C GLY A 95 -8.46 -15.01 14.24
N PHE A 96 -7.20 -14.61 14.44
CA PHE A 96 -6.11 -15.51 14.81
C PHE A 96 -6.26 -16.06 16.23
N ARG A 97 -6.43 -15.20 17.24
CA ARG A 97 -6.35 -15.61 18.65
C ARG A 97 -7.64 -16.17 19.23
N LEU A 98 -8.80 -15.81 18.67
CA LEU A 98 -10.10 -16.18 19.24
C LEU A 98 -10.89 -17.17 18.38
N PHE A 99 -10.62 -17.24 17.08
CA PHE A 99 -11.43 -18.03 16.14
C PHE A 99 -10.62 -19.03 15.32
N ASP A 100 -9.31 -19.14 15.56
CA ASP A 100 -8.38 -19.97 14.77
C ASP A 100 -8.52 -19.75 13.25
N ALA A 101 -9.00 -18.57 12.84
CA ALA A 101 -9.40 -18.28 11.47
C ALA A 101 -8.22 -17.91 10.57
N MET A 102 -7.03 -17.72 11.14
CA MET A 102 -5.79 -17.40 10.43
C MET A 102 -4.68 -18.39 10.83
N PRO A 103 -3.85 -18.87 9.89
CA PRO A 103 -2.81 -19.88 10.18
C PRO A 103 -1.63 -19.32 10.99
N GLY A 104 -1.52 -18.00 11.13
CA GLY A 104 -0.43 -17.36 11.87
C GLY A 104 -0.38 -15.85 11.72
N SER A 105 0.61 -15.26 12.40
CA SER A 105 0.95 -13.84 12.31
C SER A 105 1.70 -13.56 10.99
N MET A 106 1.09 -12.76 10.11
CA MET A 106 1.76 -12.39 8.84
C MET A 106 2.96 -11.47 9.04
N PRO A 107 2.91 -10.43 9.89
CA PRO A 107 4.07 -9.60 10.12
C PRO A 107 5.27 -10.42 10.60
N GLU A 108 5.05 -11.38 11.50
CA GLU A 108 6.10 -12.27 12.00
C GLU A 108 6.70 -13.14 10.89
N LEU A 109 5.86 -13.76 10.05
CA LEU A 109 6.31 -14.51 8.87
C LEU A 109 7.12 -13.64 7.92
N MET A 110 6.63 -12.44 7.59
CA MET A 110 7.33 -11.47 6.73
C MET A 110 8.70 -11.12 7.32
N GLY A 111 8.78 -10.93 8.64
CA GLY A 111 10.00 -10.67 9.37
C GLY A 111 11.05 -11.77 9.24
N VAL A 112 10.64 -13.01 9.50
CA VAL A 112 11.49 -14.20 9.35
C VAL A 112 12.00 -14.33 7.91
N LYS A 113 11.13 -14.09 6.92
CA LYS A 113 11.51 -14.09 5.50
C LYS A 113 12.50 -12.96 5.14
N LEU A 114 12.30 -11.77 5.71
CA LEU A 114 13.13 -10.59 5.45
C LEU A 114 14.53 -10.74 6.02
N LEU A 115 14.70 -11.41 7.16
CA LEU A 115 15.99 -11.62 7.79
C LEU A 115 16.61 -13.01 7.53
N ASP A 116 15.98 -13.80 6.65
CA ASP A 116 16.42 -15.16 6.31
C ASP A 116 16.56 -16.09 7.53
N GLN A 117 15.61 -15.97 8.47
CA GLN A 117 15.63 -16.64 9.77
C GLN A 117 14.77 -17.92 9.84
N PHE A 118 14.48 -18.56 8.71
CA PHE A 118 13.53 -19.69 8.69
C PHE A 118 13.92 -20.84 9.63
N MET A 119 15.21 -21.13 9.75
CA MET A 119 15.71 -22.22 10.61
C MET A 119 15.80 -21.82 12.09
N SER A 120 15.94 -20.53 12.39
CA SER A 120 16.06 -20.02 13.75
C SER A 120 14.71 -19.62 14.36
N GLY A 121 13.70 -19.42 13.52
CA GLY A 121 12.41 -18.89 13.95
C GLY A 121 12.45 -17.37 14.21
N PRO A 122 11.32 -16.80 14.66
CA PRO A 122 11.17 -15.38 14.90
C PRO A 122 11.88 -14.93 16.19
N ASP A 123 12.46 -13.73 16.14
CA ASP A 123 13.08 -13.04 17.28
C ASP A 123 12.57 -11.58 17.35
N ALA A 124 13.13 -10.76 18.24
CA ALA A 124 12.71 -9.37 18.39
C ALA A 124 13.00 -8.53 17.13
N LEU A 125 14.12 -8.78 16.45
CA LEU A 125 14.54 -8.02 15.29
C LEU A 125 13.72 -8.40 14.05
N SER A 126 13.49 -9.69 13.80
CA SER A 126 12.64 -10.13 12.70
C SER A 126 11.20 -9.72 12.91
N ASN A 127 10.67 -9.78 14.13
CA ASN A 127 9.36 -9.21 14.42
C ASN A 127 9.31 -7.71 14.10
N LEU A 128 10.29 -6.93 14.53
CA LEU A 128 10.35 -5.50 14.22
C LEU A 128 10.42 -5.25 12.71
N ALA A 129 11.26 -5.99 11.98
CA ALA A 129 11.39 -5.87 10.53
C ALA A 129 10.09 -6.22 9.80
N GLY A 130 9.45 -7.31 10.21
CA GLY A 130 8.20 -7.79 9.64
C GLY A 130 7.02 -6.86 9.89
N TRP A 131 6.88 -6.33 11.11
CA TRP A 131 5.92 -5.27 11.42
C TRP A 131 6.22 -3.98 10.67
N GLY A 132 7.50 -3.60 10.57
CA GLY A 132 7.94 -2.44 9.79
C GLY A 132 7.50 -2.52 8.33
N ASP A 133 7.79 -3.64 7.65
CA ASP A 133 7.34 -3.85 6.28
C ASP A 133 5.80 -3.93 6.20
N HIS A 134 5.12 -4.56 7.16
CA HIS A 134 3.66 -4.63 7.16
C HIS A 134 2.98 -3.26 7.26
N PHE A 135 3.50 -2.36 8.11
CA PHE A 135 3.03 -0.98 8.18
C PHE A 135 3.39 -0.21 6.90
N TRP A 136 4.59 -0.38 6.38
CA TRP A 136 5.00 0.24 5.12
C TRP A 136 4.16 -0.23 3.93
N ASN A 137 3.68 -1.47 3.95
CA ASN A 137 2.76 -2.04 2.97
C ASN A 137 1.40 -1.31 2.99
N GLY A 138 0.83 -1.06 4.18
CA GLY A 138 -0.39 -0.27 4.33
C GLY A 138 -0.23 1.18 3.87
N VAL A 139 0.91 1.80 4.21
CA VAL A 139 1.29 3.15 3.73
C VAL A 139 1.44 3.18 2.21
N SER A 140 2.01 2.13 1.63
CA SER A 140 2.17 1.97 0.19
C SER A 140 0.82 1.86 -0.54
N PHE A 141 -0.11 1.05 -0.04
CA PHE A 141 -1.48 1.00 -0.57
C PHE A 141 -2.20 2.34 -0.44
N ALA A 142 -2.01 3.06 0.67
CA ALA A 142 -2.57 4.40 0.83
C ALA A 142 -1.98 5.41 -0.18
N MET A 143 -0.67 5.32 -0.49
CA MET A 143 -0.05 6.14 -1.53
C MET A 143 -0.64 5.83 -2.91
N ILE A 144 -0.76 4.55 -3.26
CA ILE A 144 -1.36 4.12 -4.53
C ILE A 144 -2.80 4.62 -4.65
N TYR A 145 -3.60 4.45 -3.60
CA TYR A 145 -4.97 4.96 -3.53
C TYR A 145 -5.03 6.47 -3.78
N ILE A 146 -4.26 7.26 -3.02
CA ILE A 146 -4.25 8.72 -3.10
C ILE A 146 -3.77 9.19 -4.47
N LEU A 147 -2.69 8.62 -4.99
CA LEU A 147 -2.10 9.06 -6.24
C LEU A 147 -2.94 8.69 -7.46
N ILE A 148 -3.66 7.57 -7.44
CA ILE A 148 -4.55 7.18 -8.54
C ILE A 148 -5.92 7.85 -8.42
N LEU A 149 -6.57 7.72 -7.26
CA LEU A 149 -7.99 8.08 -7.08
C LEU A 149 -8.20 9.48 -6.51
N GLY A 150 -7.19 10.06 -5.87
CA GLY A 150 -7.30 11.33 -5.16
C GLY A 150 -8.20 11.22 -3.92
N ARG A 151 -8.71 12.37 -3.46
CA ARG A 151 -9.68 12.42 -2.37
C ARG A 151 -11.07 12.02 -2.84
N ARG A 152 -11.56 10.88 -2.36
CA ARG A 152 -12.87 10.30 -2.69
C ARG A 152 -13.74 10.07 -1.45
N ALA A 153 -14.99 9.65 -1.67
CA ALA A 153 -15.87 9.23 -0.60
C ALA A 153 -15.30 8.00 0.11
N TRP A 154 -15.57 7.85 1.41
CA TRP A 154 -14.95 6.82 2.24
C TRP A 154 -15.19 5.40 1.71
N TRP A 155 -16.38 5.12 1.16
CA TRP A 155 -16.74 3.79 0.63
C TRP A 155 -15.90 3.37 -0.58
N ILE A 156 -15.30 4.32 -1.31
CA ILE A 156 -14.35 4.02 -2.39
C ILE A 156 -13.09 3.36 -1.81
N GLY A 157 -12.66 3.78 -0.62
CA GLY A 157 -11.56 3.12 0.11
C GLY A 157 -11.89 1.67 0.44
N THR A 158 -13.13 1.40 0.86
CA THR A 158 -13.62 0.04 1.13
C THR A 158 -13.60 -0.84 -0.12
N LEU A 159 -14.13 -0.36 -1.26
CA LEU A 159 -14.08 -1.11 -2.52
C LEU A 159 -12.66 -1.38 -3.00
N TYR A 160 -11.78 -0.39 -2.89
CA TYR A 160 -10.36 -0.54 -3.21
C TYR A 160 -9.71 -1.65 -2.36
N ALA A 161 -9.95 -1.64 -1.05
CA ALA A 161 -9.39 -2.64 -0.14
C ALA A 161 -9.99 -4.03 -0.34
N LEU A 162 -11.27 -4.16 -0.70
CA LEU A 162 -11.87 -5.43 -1.10
C LEU A 162 -11.20 -6.01 -2.35
N GLY A 163 -10.83 -5.15 -3.30
CA GLY A 163 -10.02 -5.53 -4.46
C GLY A 163 -8.66 -6.09 -4.04
N ILE A 164 -7.95 -5.39 -3.14
CA ILE A 164 -6.67 -5.87 -2.58
C ILE A 164 -6.85 -7.22 -1.89
N GLY A 165 -7.85 -7.35 -1.01
CA GLY A 165 -8.12 -8.59 -0.29
C GLY A 165 -8.41 -9.75 -1.23
N THR A 166 -9.17 -9.53 -2.30
CA THR A 166 -9.44 -10.55 -3.33
C THR A 166 -8.17 -10.95 -4.08
N ILE A 167 -7.34 -9.98 -4.47
CA ILE A 167 -6.05 -10.25 -5.12
C ILE A 167 -5.14 -11.06 -4.17
N PHE A 168 -5.11 -10.70 -2.89
CA PHE A 168 -4.38 -11.45 -1.87
C PHE A 168 -4.88 -12.90 -1.76
N MET A 169 -6.20 -13.12 -1.68
CA MET A 169 -6.81 -14.46 -1.62
C MET A 169 -6.49 -15.35 -2.85
N LEU A 170 -6.31 -14.73 -4.01
CA LEU A 170 -5.91 -15.37 -5.26
C LEU A 170 -4.40 -15.54 -5.42
N SER A 171 -3.60 -14.84 -4.59
CA SER A 171 -2.15 -14.80 -4.73
C SER A 171 -1.48 -16.09 -4.23
N PRO A 172 -0.26 -16.40 -4.70
CA PRO A 172 0.53 -17.51 -4.19
C PRO A 172 0.86 -17.38 -2.70
N VAL A 173 0.70 -16.21 -2.08
CA VAL A 173 0.97 -15.99 -0.66
C VAL A 173 0.08 -16.87 0.21
N VAL A 174 -1.22 -16.98 -0.08
CA VAL A 174 -2.14 -17.76 0.74
C VAL A 174 -1.83 -19.26 0.65
N SER A 175 -1.46 -19.74 -0.54
CA SER A 175 -0.98 -21.12 -0.73
C SER A 175 0.34 -21.36 -0.02
N ALA A 176 1.30 -20.43 -0.09
CA ALA A 176 2.60 -20.53 0.57
C ALA A 176 2.51 -20.53 2.10
N MET A 177 1.41 -20.03 2.66
CA MET A 177 1.10 -20.10 4.09
C MET A 177 0.41 -21.42 4.50
N GLY A 178 0.20 -22.34 3.56
CA GLY A 178 -0.51 -23.61 3.81
C GLY A 178 -2.03 -23.48 3.86
N ALA A 179 -2.59 -22.31 3.52
CA ALA A 179 -4.04 -22.11 3.53
C ALA A 179 -4.71 -22.48 2.20
N GLY A 180 -3.94 -22.66 1.12
CA GLY A 180 -4.42 -22.99 -0.21
C GLY A 180 -5.24 -21.86 -0.87
N LEU A 181 -5.69 -22.07 -2.10
CA LEU A 181 -6.49 -21.07 -2.83
C LEU A 181 -7.72 -20.69 -2.01
N PHE A 182 -7.96 -19.38 -1.79
CA PHE A 182 -9.07 -18.89 -0.98
C PHE A 182 -9.18 -19.46 0.46
N GLY A 183 -8.10 -19.99 1.03
CA GLY A 183 -8.11 -20.53 2.40
C GLY A 183 -8.74 -21.92 2.55
N GLN A 184 -9.00 -22.61 1.44
CA GLN A 184 -9.73 -23.89 1.41
C GLN A 184 -9.00 -25.05 2.12
N GLN A 185 -7.70 -24.93 2.38
CA GLN A 185 -6.91 -25.99 3.04
C GLN A 185 -6.73 -25.74 4.55
N TYR A 186 -7.15 -24.56 5.05
CA TYR A 186 -6.98 -24.19 6.46
C TYR A 186 -8.33 -23.98 7.16
N ALA A 187 -9.07 -22.93 6.78
CA ALA A 187 -10.37 -22.60 7.36
C ALA A 187 -11.29 -22.04 6.26
N PRO A 188 -11.94 -22.90 5.44
CA PRO A 188 -12.62 -22.54 4.19
C PRO A 188 -13.64 -21.41 4.26
N ILE A 189 -14.20 -21.18 5.46
CA ILE A 189 -15.18 -20.12 5.72
C ILE A 189 -14.56 -19.01 6.59
N ALA A 190 -13.94 -19.37 7.72
CA ALA A 190 -13.45 -18.38 8.67
C ALA A 190 -12.27 -17.55 8.14
N PHE A 191 -11.38 -18.15 7.33
CA PHE A 191 -10.25 -17.46 6.72
C PHE A 191 -10.69 -16.36 5.73
N PRO A 192 -11.48 -16.64 4.67
CA PRO A 192 -11.94 -15.59 3.77
C PRO A 192 -12.79 -14.53 4.49
N LEU A 193 -13.66 -14.92 5.44
CA LEU A 193 -14.42 -13.94 6.21
C LEU A 193 -13.51 -13.00 6.99
N THR A 194 -12.51 -13.53 7.69
CA THR A 194 -11.55 -12.72 8.44
C THR A 194 -10.79 -11.78 7.52
N VAL A 195 -10.30 -12.27 6.38
CA VAL A 195 -9.58 -11.45 5.39
C VAL A 195 -10.48 -10.33 4.86
N TYR A 196 -11.71 -10.63 4.46
CA TYR A 196 -12.61 -9.62 3.90
C TYR A 196 -13.06 -8.60 4.94
N ILE A 197 -13.39 -9.00 6.16
CA ILE A 197 -13.73 -8.05 7.25
C ILE A 197 -12.52 -7.16 7.55
N ALA A 198 -11.31 -7.72 7.60
CA ALA A 198 -10.10 -6.96 7.85
C ALA A 198 -9.83 -5.92 6.75
N HIS A 199 -10.08 -6.27 5.49
CA HIS A 199 -9.95 -5.34 4.36
C HIS A 199 -11.10 -4.31 4.30
N ILE A 200 -12.32 -4.67 4.70
CA ILE A 200 -13.41 -3.69 4.87
C ILE A 200 -13.00 -2.66 5.92
N THR A 201 -12.46 -3.09 7.06
CA THR A 201 -11.97 -2.20 8.11
C THR A 201 -10.83 -1.32 7.60
N PHE A 202 -9.81 -1.91 6.96
CA PHE A 202 -8.71 -1.18 6.34
C PHE A 202 -9.21 -0.09 5.39
N GLY A 203 -10.02 -0.47 4.41
CA GLY A 203 -10.51 0.42 3.36
C GLY A 203 -11.44 1.51 3.90
N THR A 204 -12.23 1.21 4.93
CA THR A 204 -13.07 2.19 5.61
C THR A 204 -12.23 3.21 6.37
N VAL A 205 -11.24 2.78 7.15
CA VAL A 205 -10.34 3.69 7.88
C VAL A 205 -9.53 4.55 6.91
N LEU A 206 -8.95 3.94 5.86
CA LEU A 206 -8.25 4.64 4.79
C LEU A 206 -9.17 5.68 4.14
N GLY A 207 -10.36 5.26 3.70
CA GLY A 207 -11.33 6.11 3.02
C GLY A 207 -11.81 7.28 3.88
N VAL A 208 -12.14 7.05 5.15
CA VAL A 208 -12.53 8.11 6.09
C VAL A 208 -11.38 9.11 6.27
N THR A 209 -10.17 8.62 6.54
CA THR A 209 -8.99 9.47 6.76
C THR A 209 -8.68 10.33 5.53
N VAL A 210 -8.64 9.74 4.34
CA VAL A 210 -8.34 10.45 3.10
C VAL A 210 -9.48 11.41 2.73
N SER A 211 -10.75 11.02 2.90
CA SER A 211 -11.91 11.87 2.58
C SER A 211 -11.95 13.19 3.37
N ARG A 212 -11.35 13.20 4.56
CA ARG A 212 -11.26 14.36 5.46
C ARG A 212 -9.93 15.13 5.36
N SER A 213 -9.01 14.67 4.51
CA SER A 213 -7.70 15.30 4.33
C SER A 213 -7.73 16.49 3.35
N HIS A 214 -6.58 17.16 3.22
CA HIS A 214 -6.34 18.24 2.25
C HIS A 214 -5.88 17.73 0.87
N VAL A 215 -5.91 16.43 0.62
CA VAL A 215 -5.56 15.85 -0.69
C VAL A 215 -6.53 16.35 -1.77
N ALA A 216 -5.99 16.61 -2.96
CA ALA A 216 -6.77 17.05 -4.11
C ALA A 216 -7.81 15.98 -4.55
N ARG A 217 -8.97 16.42 -5.04
CA ARG A 217 -10.01 15.52 -5.57
C ARG A 217 -9.68 14.95 -6.96
N ALA A 218 -8.75 15.58 -7.68
CA ALA A 218 -8.34 15.15 -9.01
C ALA A 218 -7.79 13.71 -8.97
N THR A 219 -8.19 12.87 -9.91
CA THR A 219 -7.56 11.57 -10.16
C THR A 219 -6.30 11.75 -11.00
N LEU A 220 -5.48 10.70 -11.06
CA LEU A 220 -4.39 10.65 -12.02
C LEU A 220 -4.89 10.85 -13.46
N PHE A 221 -6.04 10.27 -13.82
CA PHE A 221 -6.62 10.45 -15.15
C PHE A 221 -6.97 11.91 -15.45
N THR A 222 -7.67 12.60 -14.55
CA THR A 222 -7.99 14.02 -14.75
C THR A 222 -6.73 14.88 -14.85
N TYR A 223 -5.69 14.49 -14.10
CA TYR A 223 -4.42 15.18 -14.05
C TYR A 223 -3.62 14.99 -15.36
N LEU A 224 -3.62 13.77 -15.91
CA LEU A 224 -3.02 13.46 -17.21
C LEU A 224 -3.76 14.14 -18.37
N MET A 225 -5.10 14.18 -18.34
CA MET A 225 -5.89 14.83 -19.39
C MET A 225 -5.66 16.35 -19.43
N ASP A 226 -5.55 16.99 -18.26
CA ASP A 226 -5.17 18.40 -18.15
C ASP A 226 -3.77 18.66 -18.74
N PHE A 227 -2.81 17.80 -18.44
CA PHE A 227 -1.46 17.88 -19.02
C PHE A 227 -1.46 17.73 -20.55
N ILE A 228 -2.14 16.72 -21.09
CA ILE A 228 -2.24 16.48 -22.55
C ILE A 228 -2.92 17.67 -23.24
N SER A 229 -3.99 18.21 -22.66
CA SER A 229 -4.66 19.39 -23.20
C SER A 229 -3.71 20.56 -23.36
N ARG A 230 -2.81 20.78 -22.40
CA ARG A 230 -1.84 21.90 -22.44
C ARG A 230 -0.72 21.68 -23.44
N LEU A 231 -0.28 20.45 -23.62
CA LEU A 231 0.66 20.10 -24.69
C LEU A 231 0.05 20.43 -26.06
N SER A 232 -1.25 20.16 -26.25
CA SER A 232 -1.92 20.45 -27.51
C SER A 232 -2.11 21.95 -27.78
N THR A 233 -2.17 22.78 -26.74
CA THR A 233 -2.35 24.25 -26.86
C THR A 233 -1.04 25.04 -26.79
N GLY A 234 0.12 24.38 -26.65
CA GLY A 234 1.42 25.03 -26.56
C GLY A 234 1.66 25.79 -25.25
N GLN A 235 0.89 25.50 -24.20
CA GLN A 235 0.95 26.20 -22.90
C GLN A 235 1.91 25.56 -21.89
N VAL A 236 2.71 24.57 -22.29
CA VAL A 236 3.70 23.94 -21.40
C VAL A 236 4.99 24.76 -21.45
N GLU A 237 5.17 25.64 -20.47
CA GLU A 237 6.48 26.24 -20.20
C GLU A 237 7.49 25.13 -19.83
N ARG A 238 8.68 25.19 -20.43
CA ARG A 238 9.74 24.18 -20.28
C ARG A 238 10.39 24.22 -18.90
#